data_AF-A0A6P1AE50-F1
#
_entry.id   AF-A0A6P1AE50-F1
#
_cell.length_a   1.000
_cell.length_b   1.000
_cell.length_c   1.000
_cell.angle_alpha   90.00
_cell.angle_beta   90.00
_cell.angle_gamma   90.00
#
_symmetry.space_group_name_H-M   'P 1'
#
loop_
_entity.id
_entity.type
_entity.pdbx_description
1 polymer ?
#
loop_
_entity_poly.entity_id
_entity_poly.type
_entity_poly.pdbx_seq_one_letter_code
_entity_poly.pdbx_strand_id
1 'polypeptide(L)'
;MRRKILTRLAGATTTIALTLGMTNIVEATQLVYLDFESRTDPGEYTYSATEQQTILKNVAADYSLFDIEFTLEKPTSGDFSTVFYNTGILGALADPIDFRNLDKNDNVIININFFLNPDLFPEIDPVALSSFLTAHELGHILGGLRHRDSFGPIGSGIYNPPGADAYFPTYPGPVAADETLAHLQVIPEFGIGINQANEDLFLSERSAVRLSFSERGKLVSEEAGNNSFATAQELELAQLEVPNPLLTGKNAGKEFLVEAIAVTGSLDTPEETDFFSFSGKKGELFNIEVLSTVLQSLIDVPLDPEDPIIKEEGRITDPIDPILSIFDSNGDLVPYYDSVAVNNDEYELLDSVIIDLILPKDDTYFIQVSSDPTCCIDLATGDYELFAYNFEAVESKTVPEPNSAIALTAIGISLFATAKSRRKSKKSNS
;
A
#
# COMPACT_ATOMS: atom_id res chain seq x y z
N MET A 1 44.65 49.04 -50.25
CA MET A 1 43.71 49.60 -49.24
C MET A 1 43.71 48.68 -48.02
N ARG A 2 44.22 49.16 -46.89
CA ARG A 2 44.23 48.45 -45.60
C ARG A 2 42.90 48.71 -44.88
N ARG A 3 42.21 47.66 -44.42
CA ARG A 3 41.27 47.75 -43.29
C ARG A 3 41.56 46.63 -42.31
N LYS A 4 42.01 47.03 -41.11
CA LYS A 4 41.96 46.27 -39.86
C LYS A 4 40.50 46.18 -39.43
N ILE A 5 40.05 45.00 -39.00
CA ILE A 5 39.00 44.88 -37.97
C ILE A 5 39.41 43.73 -37.04
N LEU A 6 39.74 44.10 -35.80
CA LEU A 6 39.72 43.24 -34.62
C LEU A 6 38.26 43.05 -34.21
N THR A 7 37.81 41.82 -33.93
CA THR A 7 36.68 41.64 -32.99
C THR A 7 36.74 40.28 -32.29
N ARG A 8 37.12 40.35 -31.00
CA ARG A 8 36.67 39.60 -29.81
C ARG A 8 36.27 38.12 -29.96
N LEU A 9 37.11 37.25 -29.40
CA LEU A 9 36.66 36.02 -28.75
C LEU A 9 35.91 36.40 -27.47
N ALA A 10 34.63 36.02 -27.38
CA ALA A 10 33.89 35.94 -26.13
C ALA A 10 33.62 34.45 -25.88
N GLY A 11 34.18 33.92 -24.79
CA GLY A 11 33.85 32.59 -24.31
C GLY A 11 32.42 32.57 -23.81
N ALA A 12 31.60 31.68 -24.36
CA ALA A 12 30.34 31.31 -23.77
C ALA A 12 30.63 30.30 -22.66
N THR A 13 30.57 30.76 -21.42
CA THR A 13 30.55 29.91 -20.23
C THR A 13 29.16 29.27 -20.17
N THR A 14 29.08 27.97 -20.43
CA THR A 14 27.87 27.18 -20.18
C THR A 14 27.70 27.03 -18.68
N THR A 15 26.79 27.82 -18.09
CA THR A 15 26.34 27.62 -16.71
C THR A 15 25.29 26.53 -16.72
N ILE A 16 25.67 25.31 -16.34
CA ILE A 16 24.71 24.25 -15.98
C ILE A 16 24.15 24.65 -14.61
N ALA A 17 22.94 25.17 -14.59
CA ALA A 17 22.17 25.32 -13.35
C ALA A 17 21.60 23.94 -12.99
N LEU A 18 22.33 23.19 -12.16
CA LEU A 18 21.83 22.00 -11.50
C LEU A 18 20.97 22.48 -10.33
N THR A 19 19.68 22.71 -10.56
CA THR A 19 18.72 23.06 -9.50
C THR A 19 18.27 21.76 -8.83
N LEU A 20 19.17 21.12 -8.07
CA LEU A 20 18.82 20.08 -7.11
C LEU A 20 18.39 20.77 -5.81
N GLY A 21 17.15 21.25 -5.84
CA GLY A 21 16.42 21.75 -4.68
C GLY A 21 15.23 20.85 -4.41
N MET A 22 15.44 19.54 -4.30
CA MET A 22 14.47 18.67 -3.65
C MET A 22 14.56 19.00 -2.16
N THR A 23 13.75 19.97 -1.71
CA THR A 23 13.32 19.97 -0.32
C THR A 23 12.65 18.62 -0.11
N ASN A 24 13.32 17.72 0.60
CA ASN A 24 12.66 16.57 1.20
C ASN A 24 11.61 17.17 2.13
N ILE A 25 10.38 17.30 1.63
CA ILE A 25 9.22 17.40 2.49
C ILE A 25 9.24 16.04 3.17
N VAL A 26 9.76 16.00 4.40
CA VAL A 26 9.46 14.89 5.29
C VAL A 26 7.97 15.07 5.53
N GLU A 27 7.15 14.32 4.81
CA GLU A 27 5.73 14.29 5.10
C GLU A 27 5.57 13.92 6.57
N ALA A 28 4.62 14.57 7.24
CA ALA A 28 4.43 14.35 8.65
C ALA A 28 3.99 12.90 8.87
N THR A 29 4.73 12.19 9.73
CA THR A 29 4.38 10.87 10.25
C THR A 29 2.92 10.85 10.69
N GLN A 30 2.15 9.85 10.25
CA GLN A 30 0.76 9.70 10.69
C GLN A 30 0.74 9.26 12.15
N LEU A 31 -0.01 9.96 13.00
CA LEU A 31 -0.14 9.64 14.41
C LEU A 31 -1.48 8.94 14.68
N VAL A 32 -1.44 7.83 15.39
CA VAL A 32 -2.63 7.04 15.77
C VAL A 32 -2.75 6.98 17.30
N TYR A 33 -3.90 7.42 17.81
CA TYR A 33 -4.24 7.36 19.23
C TYR A 33 -5.15 6.16 19.52
N LEU A 34 -4.78 5.33 20.50
CA LEU A 34 -5.61 4.21 20.96
C LEU A 34 -6.40 4.60 22.22
N ASP A 35 -7.72 4.78 22.07
CA ASP A 35 -8.65 5.21 23.12
C ASP A 35 -9.42 4.03 23.74
N PHE A 36 -8.92 3.54 24.87
CA PHE A 36 -9.54 2.43 25.60
C PHE A 36 -10.62 2.87 26.61
N GLU A 37 -10.77 4.18 26.85
CA GLU A 37 -11.49 4.68 28.02
C GLU A 37 -12.72 5.51 27.66
N SER A 38 -12.65 6.35 26.64
CA SER A 38 -13.71 7.36 26.41
C SER A 38 -15.08 6.78 26.06
N ARG A 39 -15.11 5.53 25.58
CA ARG A 39 -16.31 4.82 25.13
C ARG A 39 -16.60 3.52 25.88
N THR A 40 -15.85 3.20 26.93
CA THR A 40 -16.07 1.96 27.69
C THR A 40 -17.14 2.16 28.76
N ASP A 41 -18.25 1.44 28.63
CA ASP A 41 -19.38 1.46 29.56
C ASP A 41 -19.24 0.48 30.74
N PRO A 42 -19.95 0.70 31.86
CA PRO A 42 -19.94 -0.22 32.99
C PRO A 42 -20.45 -1.63 32.60
N GLY A 43 -19.59 -2.64 32.79
CA GLY A 43 -19.91 -4.04 32.50
C GLY A 43 -19.24 -4.58 31.24
N GLU A 44 -18.63 -3.70 30.45
CA GLU A 44 -17.79 -4.08 29.32
C GLU A 44 -16.38 -4.48 29.77
N TYR A 45 -15.64 -5.08 28.84
CA TYR A 45 -14.29 -5.52 29.08
C TYR A 45 -13.35 -4.34 29.34
N THR A 46 -12.74 -4.31 30.52
CA THR A 46 -11.81 -3.25 30.92
C THR A 46 -10.37 -3.69 30.69
N TYR A 47 -9.71 -3.07 29.71
CA TYR A 47 -8.30 -3.30 29.43
C TYR A 47 -7.43 -2.77 30.56
N SER A 48 -6.56 -3.63 31.12
CA SER A 48 -5.50 -3.21 32.03
C SER A 48 -4.42 -2.43 31.28
N ALA A 49 -3.65 -1.60 31.99
CA ALA A 49 -2.54 -0.85 31.41
C ALA A 49 -1.49 -1.75 30.71
N THR A 50 -1.31 -2.99 31.17
CA THR A 50 -0.41 -3.95 30.51
C THR A 50 -0.98 -4.46 29.19
N GLU A 51 -2.29 -4.73 29.12
CA GLU A 51 -2.95 -5.13 27.88
C GLU A 51 -2.93 -4.00 26.86
N GLN A 52 -3.28 -2.76 27.26
CA GLN A 52 -3.21 -1.57 26.40
C GLN A 52 -1.81 -1.37 25.80
N GLN A 53 -0.76 -1.48 26.62
CA GLN A 53 0.62 -1.35 26.17
C GLN A 53 1.06 -2.48 25.24
N THR A 54 0.52 -3.69 25.43
CA THR A 54 0.81 -4.84 24.58
C THR A 54 0.14 -4.69 23.23
N ILE A 55 -1.13 -4.24 23.20
CA ILE A 55 -1.86 -3.94 21.96
C ILE A 55 -1.12 -2.85 21.17
N LEU A 56 -0.77 -1.72 21.81
CA LEU A 56 0.03 -0.67 21.17
C LEU A 56 1.31 -1.23 20.55
N LYS A 57 2.03 -2.08 21.29
CA LYS A 57 3.29 -2.65 20.82
C LYS A 57 3.09 -3.59 19.63
N ASN A 58 2.07 -4.44 19.65
CA ASN A 58 1.79 -5.38 18.58
C ASN A 58 1.45 -4.63 17.29
N VAL A 59 0.49 -3.70 17.35
CA VAL A 59 0.08 -2.91 16.19
C VAL A 59 1.24 -2.05 15.68
N ALA A 60 2.04 -1.43 16.56
CA ALA A 60 3.23 -0.70 16.14
C ALA A 60 4.30 -1.58 15.49
N ALA A 61 4.35 -2.88 15.81
CA ALA A 61 5.27 -3.81 15.16
C ALA A 61 4.83 -4.12 13.72
N ASP A 62 3.52 -4.34 13.50
CA ASP A 62 2.94 -4.61 12.18
C ASP A 62 3.22 -3.48 11.18
N TYR A 63 3.20 -2.23 11.66
CA TYR A 63 3.45 -1.02 10.86
C TYR A 63 4.87 -0.46 10.98
N SER A 64 5.80 -1.17 11.64
CA SER A 64 7.14 -0.63 11.96
C SER A 64 8.03 -0.29 10.77
N LEU A 65 7.64 -0.68 9.56
CA LEU A 65 8.35 -0.39 8.30
C LEU A 65 7.83 0.87 7.58
N PHE A 66 6.84 1.54 8.16
CA PHE A 66 6.13 2.68 7.60
C PHE A 66 6.19 3.88 8.56
N ASP A 67 5.97 5.09 8.06
CA ASP A 67 6.02 6.35 8.79
C ASP A 67 4.71 6.59 9.58
N ILE A 68 4.42 5.66 10.51
CA ILE A 68 3.25 5.68 11.40
C ILE A 68 3.72 5.57 12.86
N GLU A 69 3.18 6.45 13.71
CA GLU A 69 3.41 6.46 15.15
C GLU A 69 2.14 6.15 15.94
N PHE A 70 2.30 5.49 17.08
CA PHE A 70 1.20 5.06 17.94
C PHE A 70 1.37 5.61 19.36
N THR A 71 0.26 6.03 19.97
CA THR A 71 0.26 6.58 21.34
C THR A 71 -0.96 6.13 22.15
N LEU A 72 -0.77 5.99 23.46
CA LEU A 72 -1.85 5.87 24.46
C LEU A 72 -2.20 7.23 25.09
N GLU A 73 -1.40 8.27 24.85
CA GLU A 73 -1.67 9.62 25.32
C GLU A 73 -2.33 10.41 24.19
N LYS A 74 -3.56 10.88 24.44
CA LYS A 74 -4.32 11.67 23.47
C LYS A 74 -3.54 12.92 23.05
N PRO A 75 -3.26 13.10 21.75
CA PRO A 75 -2.61 14.31 21.26
C PRO A 75 -3.45 15.56 21.56
N THR A 76 -2.77 16.67 21.89
CA THR A 76 -3.43 17.96 22.23
C THR A 76 -3.53 18.91 21.04
N SER A 77 -2.90 18.58 19.92
CA SER A 77 -2.84 19.36 18.69
C SER A 77 -2.35 18.51 17.52
N GLY A 78 -2.58 18.98 16.29
CA GLY A 78 -2.25 18.23 15.08
C GLY A 78 -3.35 17.24 14.74
N ASP A 79 -3.28 16.72 13.52
CA ASP A 79 -4.21 15.71 13.04
C ASP A 79 -3.74 14.32 13.49
N PHE A 80 -4.66 13.45 13.87
CA PHE A 80 -4.39 12.06 14.27
C PHE A 80 -5.62 11.18 14.11
N SER A 81 -5.42 9.92 13.71
CA SER A 81 -6.49 8.93 13.71
C SER A 81 -6.80 8.47 15.13
N THR A 82 -8.05 8.11 15.42
CA THR A 82 -8.43 7.55 16.73
C THR A 82 -9.01 6.14 16.60
N VAL A 83 -8.46 5.20 17.36
CA VAL A 83 -9.03 3.85 17.53
C VAL A 83 -9.82 3.83 18.84
N PHE A 84 -11.14 3.73 18.77
CA PHE A 84 -12.02 3.63 19.94
C PHE A 84 -12.32 2.17 20.26
N TYR A 85 -12.07 1.76 21.50
CA TYR A 85 -12.39 0.41 21.96
C TYR A 85 -13.72 0.36 22.70
N ASN A 86 -14.33 -0.83 22.70
CA ASN A 86 -15.62 -1.15 23.31
C ASN A 86 -16.78 -0.30 22.78
N THR A 87 -16.81 -0.01 21.48
CA THR A 87 -17.86 0.84 20.92
C THR A 87 -18.33 0.40 19.53
N GLY A 88 -19.53 0.81 19.16
CA GLY A 88 -20.15 0.53 17.86
C GLY A 88 -20.48 -0.95 17.65
N ILE A 89 -20.39 -1.40 16.40
CA ILE A 89 -20.84 -2.73 15.98
C ILE A 89 -19.95 -3.85 16.52
N LEU A 90 -20.48 -5.08 16.54
CA LEU A 90 -19.70 -6.27 16.87
C LEU A 90 -18.52 -6.43 15.89
N GLY A 91 -17.31 -6.65 16.43
CA GLY A 91 -16.11 -6.81 15.62
C GLY A 91 -15.36 -5.50 15.51
N ALA A 92 -15.21 -5.01 14.29
CA ALA A 92 -14.49 -3.78 14.03
C ALA A 92 -15.06 -3.09 12.79
N LEU A 93 -14.80 -1.79 12.68
CA LEU A 93 -15.17 -0.98 11.53
C LEU A 93 -14.26 0.26 11.50
N ALA A 94 -13.76 0.59 10.32
CA ALA A 94 -13.06 1.84 10.06
C ALA A 94 -13.97 2.90 9.43
N ASP A 95 -13.52 4.15 9.49
CA ASP A 95 -13.92 5.20 8.56
C ASP A 95 -13.74 4.74 7.11
N PRO A 96 -14.37 5.45 6.15
CA PRO A 96 -14.19 5.20 4.73
C PRO A 96 -12.72 4.96 4.35
N ILE A 97 -12.52 4.01 3.43
CA ILE A 97 -11.20 3.64 2.91
C ILE A 97 -10.45 4.89 2.44
N ASP A 98 -9.29 5.16 3.04
CA ASP A 98 -8.52 6.36 2.76
C ASP A 98 -7.24 6.02 1.99
N PHE A 99 -7.42 5.75 0.69
CA PHE A 99 -6.29 5.58 -0.20
C PHE A 99 -5.45 6.86 -0.26
N ARG A 100 -4.13 6.68 -0.09
CA ARG A 100 -3.12 7.74 0.08
C ARG A 100 -3.13 8.42 1.45
N ASN A 101 -3.95 7.97 2.40
CA ASN A 101 -3.96 8.46 3.78
C ASN A 101 -4.07 10.00 3.81
N LEU A 102 -5.09 10.55 3.17
CA LEU A 102 -5.27 12.00 3.04
C LEU A 102 -6.03 12.61 4.22
N ASP A 103 -6.90 11.83 4.87
CA ASP A 103 -7.63 12.23 6.05
C ASP A 103 -6.89 11.76 7.30
N LYS A 104 -6.04 12.62 7.84
CA LYS A 104 -5.25 12.29 9.03
C LYS A 104 -6.09 12.25 10.34
N ASN A 105 -7.41 12.47 10.28
CA ASN A 105 -8.35 12.59 11.40
C ASN A 105 -9.53 11.61 11.30
N ASP A 106 -9.23 10.41 10.84
CA ASP A 106 -10.13 9.29 10.67
C ASP A 106 -10.20 8.37 11.91
N ASN A 107 -11.26 7.58 11.97
CA ASN A 107 -11.59 6.78 13.14
C ASN A 107 -11.69 5.29 12.83
N VAL A 108 -11.37 4.49 13.84
CA VAL A 108 -11.61 3.05 13.87
C VAL A 108 -12.37 2.73 15.14
N ILE A 109 -13.33 1.82 15.08
CA ILE A 109 -14.03 1.29 16.24
C ILE A 109 -13.76 -0.21 16.39
N ILE A 110 -13.56 -0.66 17.63
CA ILE A 110 -13.26 -2.04 18.00
C ILE A 110 -14.22 -2.47 19.11
N ASN A 111 -14.99 -3.54 18.91
CA ASN A 111 -15.87 -4.11 19.93
C ASN A 111 -15.78 -5.63 19.99
N ILE A 112 -15.04 -6.11 20.99
CA ILE A 112 -14.80 -7.54 21.19
C ILE A 112 -15.67 -8.18 22.27
N ASN A 113 -16.53 -7.42 22.96
CA ASN A 113 -17.22 -7.88 24.18
C ASN A 113 -17.96 -9.22 24.01
N PHE A 114 -18.61 -9.43 22.86
CA PHE A 114 -19.30 -10.67 22.56
C PHE A 114 -18.35 -11.87 22.42
N PHE A 115 -17.17 -11.66 21.81
CA PHE A 115 -16.17 -12.71 21.59
C PHE A 115 -15.48 -13.15 22.88
N LEU A 116 -15.65 -12.41 23.98
CA LEU A 116 -15.11 -12.76 25.29
C LEU A 116 -16.01 -13.68 26.10
N ASN A 117 -17.12 -14.16 25.53
CA ASN A 117 -17.94 -15.19 26.17
C ASN A 117 -17.21 -16.56 26.11
N PRO A 118 -16.71 -17.09 27.24
CA PRO A 118 -15.93 -18.33 27.24
C PRO A 118 -16.74 -19.58 26.88
N ASP A 119 -18.07 -19.53 26.98
CA ASP A 119 -18.94 -20.63 26.57
C ASP A 119 -19.05 -20.74 25.04
N LEU A 120 -18.85 -19.61 24.33
CA LEU A 120 -18.88 -19.55 22.87
C LEU A 120 -17.46 -19.59 22.27
N PHE A 121 -16.51 -18.95 22.93
CA PHE A 121 -15.15 -18.72 22.45
C PHE A 121 -14.12 -18.97 23.57
N PRO A 122 -13.87 -20.23 23.94
CA PRO A 122 -13.06 -20.57 25.11
C PRO A 122 -11.57 -20.22 25.00
N GLU A 123 -11.07 -19.91 23.81
CA GLU A 123 -9.64 -19.73 23.50
C GLU A 123 -9.31 -18.34 22.96
N ILE A 124 -10.24 -17.38 23.02
CA ILE A 124 -9.99 -16.02 22.56
C ILE A 124 -9.14 -15.25 23.59
N ASP A 125 -8.01 -14.75 23.12
CA ASP A 125 -7.19 -13.78 23.85
C ASP A 125 -7.68 -12.36 23.48
N PRO A 126 -8.19 -11.57 24.43
CA PRO A 126 -8.63 -10.20 24.17
C PRO A 126 -7.53 -9.31 23.60
N VAL A 127 -6.27 -9.52 23.99
CA VAL A 127 -5.13 -8.73 23.49
C VAL A 127 -4.84 -9.06 22.03
N ALA A 128 -4.83 -10.35 21.69
CA ALA A 128 -4.55 -10.81 20.34
C ALA A 128 -5.66 -10.38 19.37
N LEU A 129 -6.93 -10.61 19.75
CA LEU A 129 -8.09 -10.20 18.94
C LEU A 129 -8.14 -8.68 18.71
N SER A 130 -7.94 -7.89 19.77
CA SER A 130 -7.93 -6.43 19.65
C SER A 130 -6.75 -5.91 18.84
N SER A 131 -5.57 -6.54 18.95
CA SER A 131 -4.40 -6.16 18.12
C SER A 131 -4.69 -6.44 16.64
N PHE A 132 -5.17 -7.64 16.32
CA PHE A 132 -5.52 -8.04 14.95
C PHE A 132 -6.55 -7.11 14.33
N LEU A 133 -7.70 -6.91 15.00
CA LEU A 133 -8.76 -6.05 14.48
C LEU A 133 -8.28 -4.61 14.32
N THR A 134 -7.51 -4.10 15.28
CA THR A 134 -6.96 -2.75 15.19
C THR A 134 -6.02 -2.61 13.99
N ALA A 135 -5.08 -3.54 13.81
CA ALA A 135 -4.17 -3.52 12.66
C ALA A 135 -4.94 -3.66 11.34
N HIS A 136 -5.92 -4.56 11.27
CA HIS A 136 -6.75 -4.76 10.08
C HIS A 136 -7.48 -3.47 9.66
N GLU A 137 -8.23 -2.87 10.58
CA GLU A 137 -9.00 -1.65 10.29
C GLU A 137 -8.11 -0.44 10.01
N LEU A 138 -6.95 -0.34 10.68
CA LEU A 138 -5.96 0.69 10.34
C LEU A 138 -5.43 0.52 8.92
N GLY A 139 -5.38 -0.70 8.37
CA GLY A 139 -5.05 -0.93 6.96
C GLY A 139 -5.97 -0.15 6.02
N HIS A 140 -7.27 -0.16 6.31
CA HIS A 140 -8.28 0.56 5.53
C HIS A 140 -8.01 2.06 5.46
N ILE A 141 -7.66 2.69 6.59
CA ILE A 141 -7.52 4.14 6.68
C ILE A 141 -6.09 4.65 6.48
N LEU A 142 -5.07 3.83 6.73
CA LEU A 142 -3.66 4.25 6.56
C LEU A 142 -3.11 3.97 5.16
N GLY A 143 -3.66 2.98 4.46
CA GLY A 143 -3.16 2.54 3.16
C GLY A 143 -4.22 2.50 2.06
N GLY A 144 -5.48 2.75 2.41
CA GLY A 144 -6.59 2.39 1.55
C GLY A 144 -6.60 0.89 1.26
N LEU A 145 -6.19 0.05 2.20
CA LEU A 145 -6.09 -1.40 1.97
C LEU A 145 -7.49 -2.00 1.80
N ARG A 146 -7.60 -2.97 0.91
CA ARG A 146 -8.78 -3.79 0.63
C ARG A 146 -8.53 -5.20 1.11
N HIS A 147 -9.58 -5.96 1.37
CA HIS A 147 -9.38 -7.34 1.79
C HIS A 147 -8.62 -8.16 0.72
N ARG A 148 -8.82 -7.88 -0.59
CA ARG A 148 -7.98 -8.49 -1.65
C ARG A 148 -6.48 -8.16 -1.56
N ASP A 149 -6.09 -7.10 -0.86
CA ASP A 149 -4.67 -6.84 -0.63
C ASP A 149 -4.05 -7.88 0.28
N SER A 150 -4.82 -8.74 0.96
CA SER A 150 -4.27 -9.93 1.60
C SER A 150 -3.85 -11.02 0.60
N PHE A 151 -4.24 -10.96 -0.67
CA PHE A 151 -3.86 -11.99 -1.64
C PHE A 151 -2.34 -12.00 -1.83
N GLY A 152 -1.72 -13.16 -1.63
CA GLY A 152 -0.29 -13.33 -1.85
C GLY A 152 0.12 -14.77 -2.13
N PRO A 153 1.29 -14.97 -2.75
CA PRO A 153 2.23 -13.92 -3.18
C PRO A 153 1.76 -13.16 -4.45
N ILE A 154 2.27 -11.96 -4.72
CA ILE A 154 2.03 -11.30 -6.02
C ILE A 154 2.49 -12.22 -7.18
N GLY A 155 1.64 -12.36 -8.21
CA GLY A 155 1.82 -13.30 -9.32
C GLY A 155 1.19 -14.67 -9.17
N SER A 156 0.47 -14.94 -8.07
CA SER A 156 -0.32 -16.16 -7.90
C SER A 156 -1.83 -15.94 -8.05
N GLY A 157 -2.25 -14.76 -8.47
CA GLY A 157 -3.65 -14.38 -8.68
C GLY A 157 -4.41 -14.20 -7.37
N ILE A 158 -5.61 -14.78 -7.28
CA ILE A 158 -6.56 -14.57 -6.18
C ILE A 158 -6.63 -15.75 -5.21
N TYR A 159 -7.36 -15.55 -4.12
CA TYR A 159 -7.70 -16.60 -3.16
C TYR A 159 -9.14 -17.13 -3.36
N ASN A 160 -9.44 -18.30 -2.79
CA ASN A 160 -10.78 -18.89 -2.81
C ASN A 160 -11.09 -19.57 -1.48
N PRO A 161 -12.21 -19.20 -0.81
CA PRO A 161 -13.23 -18.20 -1.20
C PRO A 161 -12.74 -16.73 -1.24
N PRO A 162 -13.43 -15.82 -1.98
CA PRO A 162 -14.68 -16.04 -2.72
C PRO A 162 -14.48 -16.68 -4.11
N GLY A 163 -13.26 -16.65 -4.65
CA GLY A 163 -12.89 -17.28 -5.91
C GLY A 163 -13.27 -16.49 -7.16
N ALA A 164 -13.00 -17.07 -8.33
CA ALA A 164 -13.00 -16.35 -9.61
C ALA A 164 -14.38 -15.83 -10.04
N ASP A 165 -15.45 -16.55 -9.70
CA ASP A 165 -16.83 -16.21 -10.09
C ASP A 165 -17.41 -15.02 -9.30
N ALA A 166 -16.66 -14.50 -8.31
CA ALA A 166 -17.05 -13.31 -7.58
C ALA A 166 -16.68 -12.00 -8.30
N TYR A 167 -15.92 -12.08 -9.40
CA TYR A 167 -15.55 -10.95 -10.25
C TYR A 167 -16.44 -10.87 -11.47
N PHE A 168 -16.56 -9.68 -12.07
CA PHE A 168 -17.26 -9.49 -13.33
C PHE A 168 -16.40 -8.80 -14.39
N PRO A 169 -16.15 -9.44 -15.55
CA PRO A 169 -16.35 -10.87 -15.81
C PRO A 169 -15.53 -11.76 -14.86
N THR A 170 -15.86 -13.06 -14.83
CA THR A 170 -15.12 -14.07 -14.05
C THR A 170 -13.61 -13.90 -14.20
N TYR A 171 -12.90 -13.88 -13.08
CA TYR A 171 -11.44 -13.72 -13.06
C TYR A 171 -10.75 -14.85 -13.86
N PRO A 172 -9.96 -14.55 -14.90
CA PRO A 172 -9.39 -15.57 -15.79
C PRO A 172 -8.07 -16.19 -15.28
N GLY A 173 -7.53 -15.66 -14.19
CA GLY A 173 -6.19 -16.01 -13.71
C GLY A 173 -6.15 -17.16 -12.68
N PRO A 174 -4.97 -17.39 -12.10
CA PRO A 174 -4.77 -18.42 -11.09
C PRO A 174 -5.50 -18.11 -9.79
N VAL A 175 -5.97 -19.16 -9.12
CA VAL A 175 -6.54 -19.10 -7.78
C VAL A 175 -5.57 -19.79 -6.83
N ALA A 176 -4.38 -19.21 -6.68
CA ALA A 176 -3.24 -19.83 -6.00
C ALA A 176 -2.57 -18.90 -4.98
N ALA A 177 -3.29 -17.89 -4.48
CA ALA A 177 -2.84 -16.99 -3.43
C ALA A 177 -2.83 -17.65 -2.04
N ASP A 178 -2.12 -18.76 -1.89
CA ASP A 178 -2.17 -19.63 -0.71
C ASP A 178 -1.61 -18.96 0.57
N GLU A 179 -0.90 -17.83 0.46
CA GLU A 179 -0.36 -17.08 1.61
C GLU A 179 -1.40 -16.14 2.23
N THR A 180 -2.58 -15.98 1.60
CA THR A 180 -3.64 -15.05 2.02
C THR A 180 -4.01 -15.14 3.50
N LEU A 181 -4.07 -16.36 4.05
CA LEU A 181 -4.49 -16.57 5.44
C LEU A 181 -3.45 -16.15 6.47
N ALA A 182 -2.22 -15.88 6.05
CA ALA A 182 -1.16 -15.36 6.92
C ALA A 182 -1.10 -13.82 6.91
N HIS A 183 -1.94 -13.16 6.11
CA HIS A 183 -1.86 -11.72 5.93
C HIS A 183 -2.90 -10.94 6.75
N LEU A 184 -2.56 -9.73 7.22
CA LEU A 184 -3.40 -8.94 8.12
C LEU A 184 -4.75 -8.53 7.54
N GLN A 185 -4.84 -8.25 6.24
CA GLN A 185 -6.10 -7.84 5.60
C GLN A 185 -7.05 -9.01 5.29
N VAL A 186 -6.78 -10.19 5.84
CA VAL A 186 -7.64 -11.37 5.69
C VAL A 186 -8.95 -11.21 6.46
N ILE A 187 -10.04 -11.75 5.92
CA ILE A 187 -11.37 -11.71 6.55
C ILE A 187 -12.00 -13.10 6.70
N PRO A 188 -13.01 -13.27 7.59
CA PRO A 188 -13.75 -14.52 7.76
C PRO A 188 -14.31 -15.11 6.45
N GLU A 189 -14.64 -14.28 5.46
CA GLU A 189 -15.12 -14.75 4.16
C GLU A 189 -14.07 -15.60 3.42
N PHE A 190 -12.78 -15.39 3.68
CA PHE A 190 -11.68 -16.21 3.16
C PHE A 190 -11.48 -17.53 3.95
N GLY A 191 -12.36 -17.82 4.90
CA GLY A 191 -12.35 -19.08 5.64
C GLY A 191 -11.44 -19.09 6.88
N ILE A 192 -10.97 -17.92 7.34
CA ILE A 192 -10.37 -17.82 8.68
C ILE A 192 -11.44 -17.89 9.77
N GLY A 193 -11.07 -18.44 10.93
CA GLY A 193 -11.87 -18.33 12.14
C GLY A 193 -11.38 -17.17 13.02
N ILE A 194 -12.20 -16.78 13.98
CA ILE A 194 -11.83 -15.74 14.97
C ILE A 194 -10.54 -16.08 15.76
N ASN A 195 -10.23 -17.36 15.93
CA ASN A 195 -9.00 -17.81 16.58
C ASN A 195 -7.73 -17.51 15.77
N GLN A 196 -7.85 -17.18 14.47
CA GLN A 196 -6.74 -16.75 13.63
C GLN A 196 -6.08 -15.48 14.18
N ALA A 197 -6.81 -14.67 14.94
CA ALA A 197 -6.25 -13.51 15.61
C ALA A 197 -5.16 -13.84 16.63
N ASN A 198 -5.04 -15.11 17.06
CA ASN A 198 -3.95 -15.58 17.92
C ASN A 198 -2.67 -15.93 17.14
N GLU A 199 -2.71 -15.88 15.80
CA GLU A 199 -1.57 -16.14 14.94
C GLU A 199 -0.77 -14.86 14.64
N ASP A 200 0.49 -15.02 14.23
CA ASP A 200 1.39 -13.92 13.87
C ASP A 200 1.14 -13.53 12.40
N LEU A 201 0.04 -12.81 12.17
CA LEU A 201 -0.32 -12.28 10.85
C LEU A 201 0.54 -11.07 10.51
N PHE A 202 0.82 -10.88 9.22
CA PHE A 202 1.69 -9.79 8.76
C PHE A 202 1.13 -9.09 7.50
N LEU A 203 1.63 -7.91 7.15
CA LEU A 203 1.21 -7.24 5.91
C LEU A 203 1.69 -8.03 4.68
N SER A 204 0.87 -8.11 3.63
CA SER A 204 1.24 -8.78 2.37
C SER A 204 2.16 -7.89 1.52
N GLU A 205 2.62 -8.39 0.36
CA GLU A 205 3.29 -7.54 -0.62
C GLU A 205 2.38 -6.44 -1.18
N ARG A 206 1.10 -6.72 -1.41
CA ARG A 206 0.14 -5.72 -1.94
C ARG A 206 -0.15 -4.65 -0.91
N SER A 207 -0.31 -5.05 0.36
CA SER A 207 -0.45 -4.12 1.47
C SER A 207 0.78 -3.22 1.59
N ALA A 208 1.99 -3.78 1.45
CA ALA A 208 3.22 -3.01 1.48
C ALA A 208 3.31 -1.97 0.36
N VAL A 209 2.97 -2.36 -0.88
CA VAL A 209 2.96 -1.44 -2.02
C VAL A 209 2.02 -0.26 -1.77
N ARG A 210 0.79 -0.51 -1.32
CA ARG A 210 -0.19 0.56 -1.05
C ARG A 210 0.23 1.47 0.10
N LEU A 211 0.67 0.91 1.23
CA LEU A 211 1.13 1.71 2.37
C LEU A 211 2.33 2.59 2.00
N SER A 212 3.32 2.04 1.27
CA SER A 212 4.43 2.85 0.76
C SER A 212 3.98 3.90 -0.25
N PHE A 213 2.98 3.60 -1.07
CA PHE A 213 2.42 4.58 -1.99
C PHE A 213 1.72 5.72 -1.24
N SER A 214 1.06 5.45 -0.12
CA SER A 214 0.44 6.50 0.70
C SER A 214 1.43 7.50 1.29
N GLU A 215 2.68 7.10 1.54
CA GLU A 215 3.70 7.99 2.13
C GLU A 215 4.39 8.90 1.09
N ARG A 216 4.52 8.43 -0.16
CA ARG A 216 5.45 9.02 -1.14
C ARG A 216 5.16 8.67 -2.60
N GLY A 217 3.98 8.15 -2.87
CA GLY A 217 3.54 7.78 -4.21
C GLY A 217 3.49 8.98 -5.16
N LYS A 218 3.80 8.74 -6.43
CA LYS A 218 3.62 9.76 -7.48
C LYS A 218 2.14 9.87 -7.83
N LEU A 219 1.55 11.03 -7.55
CA LEU A 219 0.22 11.42 -7.98
C LEU A 219 0.30 12.40 -9.15
N VAL A 220 -0.54 12.18 -10.15
CA VAL A 220 -0.81 13.16 -11.21
C VAL A 220 -2.30 13.42 -11.33
N SER A 221 -2.67 14.56 -11.89
CA SER A 221 -4.05 14.80 -12.31
C SER A 221 -4.23 14.35 -13.75
N GLU A 222 -5.43 13.94 -14.08
CA GLU A 222 -5.86 13.73 -15.45
C GLU A 222 -5.63 14.98 -16.32
N GLU A 223 -5.13 14.76 -17.54
CA GLU A 223 -5.00 15.77 -18.58
C GLU A 223 -6.26 15.83 -19.45
N ALA A 224 -6.79 17.02 -19.67
CA ALA A 224 -7.95 17.19 -20.53
C ALA A 224 -7.72 16.68 -21.98
N GLY A 225 -8.69 15.95 -22.52
CA GLY A 225 -8.71 15.50 -23.92
C GLY A 225 -7.98 14.18 -24.17
N ASN A 226 -7.69 13.42 -23.13
CA ASN A 226 -7.15 12.06 -23.14
C ASN A 226 -8.16 10.97 -23.58
N ASN A 227 -9.17 11.32 -24.39
CA ASN A 227 -10.28 10.42 -24.73
C ASN A 227 -10.06 9.50 -25.94
N SER A 228 -8.80 9.25 -26.32
CA SER A 228 -8.46 8.32 -27.40
C SER A 228 -7.03 7.82 -27.28
N PHE A 229 -6.71 6.70 -27.93
CA PHE A 229 -5.32 6.21 -28.08
C PHE A 229 -4.34 7.29 -28.58
N ALA A 230 -4.78 8.16 -29.49
CA ALA A 230 -3.91 9.18 -30.07
C ALA A 230 -3.62 10.36 -29.14
N THR A 231 -4.45 10.53 -28.11
CA THR A 231 -4.37 11.62 -27.14
C THR A 231 -4.15 11.12 -25.71
N ALA A 232 -3.90 9.82 -25.54
CA ALA A 232 -3.75 9.20 -24.24
C ALA A 232 -2.65 9.89 -23.42
N GLN A 233 -2.95 10.16 -22.14
CA GLN A 233 -1.98 10.77 -21.23
C GLN A 233 -0.87 9.77 -20.91
N GLU A 234 0.39 10.15 -21.14
CA GLU A 234 1.53 9.30 -20.82
C GLU A 234 1.77 9.24 -19.29
N LEU A 235 1.73 8.03 -18.74
CA LEU A 235 2.02 7.72 -17.36
C LEU A 235 3.46 7.24 -17.23
N GLU A 236 4.29 8.11 -16.66
CA GLU A 236 5.64 7.73 -16.23
C GLU A 236 5.58 7.22 -14.79
N LEU A 237 5.54 5.89 -14.62
CA LEU A 237 5.59 5.26 -13.30
C LEU A 237 6.91 5.66 -12.60
N ALA A 238 6.81 5.97 -11.31
CA ALA A 238 7.97 6.34 -10.51
C ALA A 238 8.41 5.16 -9.64
N GLN A 239 9.73 5.00 -9.46
CA GLN A 239 10.26 4.04 -8.50
C GLN A 239 9.68 4.31 -7.11
N LEU A 240 9.11 3.27 -6.51
CA LEU A 240 8.56 3.27 -5.17
C LEU A 240 9.43 2.39 -4.28
N GLU A 241 9.93 2.96 -3.19
CA GLU A 241 10.64 2.17 -2.17
C GLU A 241 9.60 1.43 -1.33
N VAL A 242 9.53 0.11 -1.53
CA VAL A 242 8.58 -0.76 -0.82
C VAL A 242 9.36 -1.69 0.11
N PRO A 243 9.20 -1.59 1.44
CA PRO A 243 9.81 -2.52 2.37
C PRO A 243 9.14 -3.90 2.25
N ASN A 244 9.84 -4.96 2.65
CA ASN A 244 9.30 -6.32 2.64
C ASN A 244 8.83 -6.71 4.06
N PRO A 245 7.52 -6.66 4.35
CA PRO A 245 6.98 -7.02 5.67
C PRO A 245 6.85 -8.54 5.88
N LEU A 246 7.09 -9.36 4.85
CA LEU A 246 6.78 -10.78 4.92
C LEU A 246 7.67 -11.50 5.94
N LEU A 247 7.03 -12.17 6.90
CA LEU A 247 7.72 -13.00 7.89
C LEU A 247 8.01 -14.40 7.34
N THR A 248 7.14 -14.90 6.47
CA THR A 248 7.23 -16.20 5.81
C THR A 248 6.72 -16.11 4.37
N GLY A 249 6.71 -17.22 3.63
CA GLY A 249 6.20 -17.25 2.26
C GLY A 249 7.28 -17.15 1.18
N LYS A 250 6.85 -17.16 -0.08
CA LYS A 250 7.70 -17.25 -1.27
C LYS A 250 8.66 -16.07 -1.43
N ASN A 251 8.26 -14.90 -0.94
CA ASN A 251 8.98 -13.65 -1.13
C ASN A 251 9.60 -13.09 0.16
N ALA A 252 9.52 -13.80 1.29
CA ALA A 252 10.17 -13.39 2.53
C ALA A 252 11.69 -13.21 2.34
N GLY A 253 12.22 -12.09 2.85
CA GLY A 253 13.64 -11.73 2.78
C GLY A 253 14.14 -11.24 1.41
N LYS A 254 13.26 -11.10 0.41
CA LYS A 254 13.57 -10.53 -0.90
C LYS A 254 13.47 -9.00 -0.90
N GLU A 255 14.06 -8.37 -1.90
CA GLU A 255 13.89 -6.96 -2.21
C GLU A 255 12.74 -6.81 -3.21
N PHE A 256 11.85 -5.84 -2.99
CA PHE A 256 10.76 -5.52 -3.91
C PHE A 256 11.18 -4.37 -4.81
N LEU A 257 11.14 -4.61 -6.12
CA LEU A 257 11.33 -3.60 -7.15
C LEU A 257 9.95 -3.22 -7.67
N VAL A 258 9.54 -2.00 -7.38
CA VAL A 258 8.20 -1.49 -7.67
C VAL A 258 8.33 -0.12 -8.28
N GLU A 259 7.59 0.10 -9.36
CA GLU A 259 7.30 1.40 -9.93
C GLU A 259 5.78 1.58 -9.88
N ALA A 260 5.31 2.76 -9.47
CA ALA A 260 3.90 3.02 -9.24
C ALA A 260 3.51 4.45 -9.63
N ILE A 261 2.23 4.64 -9.90
CA ILE A 261 1.60 5.95 -10.14
C ILE A 261 0.12 5.89 -9.76
N ALA A 262 -0.43 7.02 -9.33
CA ALA A 262 -1.87 7.22 -9.27
C ALA A 262 -2.29 8.45 -10.09
N VAL A 263 -3.52 8.42 -10.59
CA VAL A 263 -4.17 9.51 -11.30
C VAL A 263 -5.49 9.84 -10.61
N THR A 264 -5.74 11.10 -10.30
CA THR A 264 -7.10 11.58 -10.00
C THR A 264 -7.77 12.01 -11.31
N GLY A 265 -8.90 11.40 -11.66
CA GLY A 265 -9.64 11.67 -12.89
C GLY A 265 -11.15 11.76 -12.67
N SER A 266 -11.87 12.11 -13.72
CA SER A 266 -13.33 12.25 -13.70
C SER A 266 -13.96 12.02 -15.07
N LEU A 267 -15.11 11.34 -15.12
CA LEU A 267 -15.94 11.23 -16.33
C LEU A 267 -17.06 12.29 -16.28
N ASP A 268 -16.99 13.30 -17.14
CA ASP A 268 -17.96 14.40 -17.23
C ASP A 268 -19.24 14.01 -17.99
N THR A 269 -19.19 12.98 -18.85
CA THR A 269 -20.37 12.48 -19.59
C THR A 269 -20.51 10.95 -19.56
N PRO A 270 -21.74 10.40 -19.63
CA PRO A 270 -21.96 8.95 -19.52
C PRO A 270 -21.23 8.06 -20.53
N GLU A 271 -20.89 8.61 -21.70
CA GLU A 271 -20.15 7.91 -22.75
C GLU A 271 -18.68 8.34 -22.83
N GLU A 272 -18.20 9.09 -21.84
CA GLU A 272 -16.80 9.47 -21.75
C GLU A 272 -15.92 8.26 -21.45
N THR A 273 -14.66 8.39 -21.83
CA THR A 273 -13.66 7.37 -21.64
C THR A 273 -12.32 8.06 -21.63
N ASP A 274 -11.51 7.70 -20.65
CA ASP A 274 -10.18 8.24 -20.45
C ASP A 274 -9.15 7.20 -20.85
N PHE A 275 -8.12 7.65 -21.58
CA PHE A 275 -7.01 6.81 -21.99
C PHE A 275 -5.72 7.31 -21.37
N PHE A 276 -5.03 6.38 -20.74
CA PHE A 276 -3.69 6.55 -20.22
C PHE A 276 -2.75 5.60 -20.94
N SER A 277 -1.47 5.94 -21.11
CA SER A 277 -0.50 5.07 -21.76
C SER A 277 0.75 4.88 -20.91
N PHE A 278 1.37 3.71 -20.99
CA PHE A 278 2.64 3.44 -20.33
C PHE A 278 3.50 2.52 -21.19
N SER A 279 4.83 2.57 -20.99
CA SER A 279 5.76 1.64 -21.63
C SER A 279 5.96 0.42 -20.74
N GLY A 280 5.81 -0.78 -21.29
CA GLY A 280 6.00 -2.03 -20.56
C GLY A 280 6.89 -3.02 -21.31
N LYS A 281 7.59 -3.89 -20.58
CA LYS A 281 8.43 -4.95 -21.15
C LYS A 281 7.77 -6.31 -21.02
N LYS A 282 8.14 -7.20 -21.93
CA LYS A 282 7.72 -8.59 -21.91
C LYS A 282 8.04 -9.25 -20.57
N GLY A 283 7.02 -9.82 -19.95
CA GLY A 283 7.13 -10.58 -18.71
C GLY A 283 7.09 -9.74 -17.45
N GLU A 284 7.05 -8.40 -17.55
CA GLU A 284 6.74 -7.55 -16.40
C GLU A 284 5.32 -7.86 -15.90
N LEU A 285 5.16 -7.88 -14.58
CA LEU A 285 3.90 -8.13 -13.89
C LEU A 285 3.34 -6.79 -13.42
N PHE A 286 2.10 -6.50 -13.80
CA PHE A 286 1.38 -5.27 -13.50
C PHE A 286 0.09 -5.54 -12.74
N ASN A 287 -0.26 -4.62 -11.84
CA ASN A 287 -1.56 -4.55 -11.18
C ASN A 287 -2.13 -3.15 -11.43
N ILE A 288 -3.42 -3.07 -11.77
CA ILE A 288 -4.09 -1.83 -12.16
C ILE A 288 -5.48 -1.84 -11.54
N GLU A 289 -5.89 -0.71 -10.98
CA GLU A 289 -7.13 -0.58 -10.26
C GLU A 289 -7.75 0.80 -10.45
N VAL A 290 -9.07 0.85 -10.58
CA VAL A 290 -9.84 2.08 -10.52
C VAL A 290 -10.63 2.09 -9.22
N LEU A 291 -10.29 3.02 -8.34
CA LEU A 291 -10.92 3.28 -7.05
C LEU A 291 -11.96 4.39 -7.23
N SER A 292 -13.25 4.07 -7.10
CA SER A 292 -14.30 5.09 -7.14
C SER A 292 -15.34 4.85 -6.05
N THR A 293 -16.12 3.77 -6.14
CA THR A 293 -17.17 3.45 -5.16
C THR A 293 -16.62 3.18 -3.77
N VAL A 294 -15.46 2.53 -3.68
CA VAL A 294 -14.73 2.38 -2.41
C VAL A 294 -14.41 3.70 -1.73
N LEU A 295 -14.09 4.73 -2.49
CA LEU A 295 -13.73 6.05 -1.95
C LEU A 295 -14.96 6.92 -1.67
N GLN A 296 -16.15 6.52 -2.12
CA GLN A 296 -17.39 7.15 -1.71
C GLN A 296 -17.82 6.73 -0.32
N SER A 297 -17.72 5.44 -0.01
CA SER A 297 -18.22 4.78 1.20
C SER A 297 -19.57 5.32 1.70
N LEU A 298 -20.66 4.58 1.48
CA LEU A 298 -21.89 4.73 2.26
C LEU A 298 -22.13 3.40 2.99
N ILE A 299 -21.54 3.27 4.18
CA ILE A 299 -21.82 2.14 5.05
C ILE A 299 -23.31 2.23 5.45
N ASP A 300 -24.15 1.38 4.85
CA ASP A 300 -25.59 1.25 5.14
C ASP A 300 -25.86 0.58 6.52
N VAL A 301 -24.90 0.68 7.44
CA VAL A 301 -25.08 0.25 8.82
C VAL A 301 -25.79 1.41 9.52
N PRO A 302 -26.94 1.18 10.17
CA PRO A 302 -27.54 2.18 11.05
C PRO A 302 -26.58 2.43 12.22
N LEU A 303 -25.64 3.33 12.02
CA LEU A 303 -24.84 3.92 13.09
C LEU A 303 -25.80 4.66 14.01
N ASP A 304 -25.48 4.71 15.30
CA ASP A 304 -26.26 5.50 16.24
C ASP A 304 -26.23 6.97 15.77
N PRO A 305 -27.36 7.53 15.31
CA PRO A 305 -27.38 8.88 14.75
C PRO A 305 -27.07 9.95 15.81
N GLU A 306 -27.11 9.60 17.10
CA GLU A 306 -26.75 10.51 18.19
C GLU A 306 -25.23 10.57 18.44
N ASP A 307 -24.44 9.66 17.85
CA ASP A 307 -22.99 9.57 18.07
C ASP A 307 -22.22 8.95 16.88
N PRO A 308 -22.18 9.62 15.71
CA PRO A 308 -21.45 9.13 14.56
C PRO A 308 -19.94 9.24 14.82
N ILE A 309 -19.35 8.17 15.34
CA ILE A 309 -17.89 8.02 15.45
C ILE A 309 -17.29 7.81 14.05
N ILE A 310 -18.01 7.05 13.21
CA ILE A 310 -17.60 6.69 11.87
C ILE A 310 -18.25 7.65 10.87
N LYS A 311 -17.47 8.17 9.93
CA LYS A 311 -17.93 9.06 8.87
C LYS A 311 -18.82 8.28 7.90
N GLU A 312 -19.97 8.87 7.59
CA GLU A 312 -20.91 8.27 6.63
C GLU A 312 -20.45 8.43 5.19
N GLU A 313 -19.64 9.45 4.88
CA GLU A 313 -19.19 9.79 3.53
C GLU A 313 -17.67 9.77 3.46
N GLY A 314 -17.15 9.11 2.43
CA GLY A 314 -15.76 9.14 1.99
C GLY A 314 -15.44 10.39 1.16
N ARG A 315 -14.28 10.36 0.52
CA ARG A 315 -13.74 11.53 -0.19
C ARG A 315 -14.37 11.75 -1.57
N ILE A 316 -14.82 10.70 -2.25
CA ILE A 316 -15.48 10.81 -3.56
C ILE A 316 -16.99 10.88 -3.34
N THR A 317 -17.62 12.02 -3.57
CA THR A 317 -19.08 12.13 -3.36
C THR A 317 -19.90 11.67 -4.56
N ASP A 318 -19.28 11.63 -5.74
CA ASP A 318 -19.91 11.31 -7.03
C ASP A 318 -19.10 10.20 -7.71
N PRO A 319 -19.26 8.92 -7.32
CA PRO A 319 -18.47 7.83 -7.89
C PRO A 319 -19.03 7.36 -9.22
N ILE A 320 -18.20 6.60 -9.94
CA ILE A 320 -18.56 5.84 -11.12
C ILE A 320 -18.60 4.34 -10.80
N ASP A 321 -19.26 3.57 -11.65
CA ASP A 321 -19.11 2.11 -11.77
C ASP A 321 -18.10 1.83 -12.90
N PRO A 322 -16.79 1.75 -12.61
CA PRO A 322 -15.76 1.75 -13.63
C PRO A 322 -15.67 0.42 -14.39
N ILE A 323 -15.47 0.51 -15.71
CA ILE A 323 -14.93 -0.56 -16.55
C ILE A 323 -13.47 -0.24 -16.86
N LEU A 324 -12.57 -1.16 -16.50
CA LEU A 324 -11.14 -1.10 -16.79
C LEU A 324 -10.77 -2.05 -17.93
N SER A 325 -10.11 -1.52 -18.97
CA SER A 325 -9.64 -2.32 -20.12
C SER A 325 -8.19 -1.97 -20.49
N ILE A 326 -7.38 -2.96 -20.86
CA ILE A 326 -5.97 -2.76 -21.26
C ILE A 326 -5.77 -3.15 -22.73
N PHE A 327 -5.17 -2.26 -23.51
CA PHE A 327 -4.88 -2.44 -24.93
C PHE A 327 -3.39 -2.35 -25.23
N ASP A 328 -2.96 -2.98 -26.32
CA ASP A 328 -1.61 -2.82 -26.88
C ASP A 328 -1.56 -1.66 -27.90
N SER A 329 -0.39 -1.41 -28.49
CA SER A 329 -0.21 -0.32 -29.47
C SER A 329 -0.93 -0.53 -30.81
N ASN A 330 -1.47 -1.71 -31.08
CA ASN A 330 -2.31 -1.97 -32.25
C ASN A 330 -3.79 -1.68 -31.97
N GLY A 331 -4.15 -1.38 -30.71
CA GLY A 331 -5.53 -1.22 -30.27
C GLY A 331 -6.23 -2.56 -30.01
N ASP A 332 -5.48 -3.66 -29.89
CA ASP A 332 -6.02 -4.96 -29.51
C ASP A 332 -6.01 -5.07 -27.98
N LEU A 333 -7.06 -5.68 -27.40
CA LEU A 333 -7.07 -5.99 -25.96
C LEU A 333 -5.90 -6.93 -25.61
N VAL A 334 -5.20 -6.62 -24.53
CA VAL A 334 -4.07 -7.42 -24.06
C VAL A 334 -4.54 -8.79 -23.60
N PRO A 335 -3.91 -9.90 -24.04
CA PRO A 335 -4.17 -11.23 -23.49
C PRO A 335 -3.93 -11.26 -21.98
N TYR A 336 -4.91 -11.79 -21.25
CA TYR A 336 -4.89 -11.87 -19.80
C TYR A 336 -5.31 -13.27 -19.38
N TYR A 337 -4.30 -14.11 -19.12
CA TYR A 337 -4.47 -15.54 -18.90
C TYR A 337 -5.21 -16.23 -20.05
N ASP A 338 -6.39 -16.82 -19.79
CA ASP A 338 -7.22 -17.47 -20.81
C ASP A 338 -8.29 -16.53 -21.42
N SER A 339 -8.22 -15.23 -21.09
CA SER A 339 -9.13 -14.18 -21.55
C SER A 339 -8.36 -12.93 -22.01
N VAL A 340 -9.01 -11.77 -21.93
CA VAL A 340 -8.49 -10.44 -22.24
C VAL A 340 -8.53 -9.56 -20.99
N ALA A 341 -7.66 -8.56 -20.93
CA ALA A 341 -7.51 -7.65 -19.78
C ALA A 341 -8.68 -6.65 -19.70
N VAL A 342 -9.84 -7.13 -19.25
CA VAL A 342 -11.05 -6.35 -19.00
C VAL A 342 -11.63 -6.76 -17.64
N ASN A 343 -11.98 -5.78 -16.83
CA ASN A 343 -12.75 -5.96 -15.59
C ASN A 343 -13.79 -4.85 -15.47
N ASN A 344 -14.92 -5.15 -14.83
CA ASN A 344 -15.96 -4.20 -14.44
C ASN A 344 -16.05 -4.17 -12.92
N ASP A 345 -16.32 -5.34 -12.33
CA ASP A 345 -16.43 -5.48 -10.89
C ASP A 345 -15.32 -6.37 -10.36
N GLU A 346 -14.73 -5.91 -9.28
CA GLU A 346 -14.05 -6.73 -8.31
C GLU A 346 -15.07 -7.46 -7.42
N TYR A 347 -14.62 -8.11 -6.35
CA TYR A 347 -15.49 -8.98 -5.56
C TYR A 347 -16.21 -8.28 -4.40
N GLU A 348 -15.66 -7.21 -3.81
CA GLU A 348 -16.21 -6.52 -2.63
C GLU A 348 -17.21 -5.42 -3.02
N LEU A 349 -16.91 -4.62 -4.05
CA LEU A 349 -17.69 -3.49 -4.56
C LEU A 349 -17.65 -3.44 -6.10
N LEU A 350 -18.20 -2.36 -6.67
CA LEU A 350 -18.29 -2.11 -8.12
C LEU A 350 -16.99 -1.53 -8.71
N ASP A 351 -15.90 -1.48 -7.95
CA ASP A 351 -14.63 -0.98 -8.45
C ASP A 351 -13.97 -1.99 -9.41
N SER A 352 -13.11 -1.51 -10.29
CA SER A 352 -12.49 -2.34 -11.32
C SER A 352 -11.02 -2.65 -11.00
N VAL A 353 -10.60 -3.90 -11.20
CA VAL A 353 -9.21 -4.33 -10.96
C VAL A 353 -8.70 -5.36 -11.98
N ILE A 354 -7.45 -5.17 -12.41
CA ILE A 354 -6.64 -6.15 -13.16
C ILE A 354 -5.50 -6.61 -12.25
N ILE A 355 -5.51 -7.89 -11.87
CA ILE A 355 -4.60 -8.50 -10.89
C ILE A 355 -3.59 -9.41 -11.60
N ASP A 356 -2.30 -9.15 -11.39
CA ASP A 356 -1.20 -9.96 -11.93
C ASP A 356 -1.19 -10.08 -13.46
N LEU A 357 -1.39 -8.97 -14.18
CA LEU A 357 -1.26 -8.93 -15.64
C LEU A 357 0.21 -9.11 -16.06
N ILE A 358 0.51 -10.17 -16.80
CA ILE A 358 1.85 -10.40 -17.37
C ILE A 358 1.89 -9.85 -18.80
N LEU A 359 2.76 -8.88 -19.06
CA LEU A 359 2.84 -8.23 -20.37
C LEU A 359 3.45 -9.17 -21.43
N PRO A 360 2.80 -9.37 -22.60
CA PRO A 360 3.21 -10.40 -23.57
C PRO A 360 4.44 -10.05 -24.42
N LYS A 361 4.77 -8.76 -24.56
CA LYS A 361 5.86 -8.24 -25.40
C LYS A 361 6.32 -6.87 -24.87
N ASP A 362 7.41 -6.35 -25.41
CA ASP A 362 7.77 -4.94 -25.19
C ASP A 362 6.82 -4.09 -26.05
N ASP A 363 6.08 -3.18 -25.43
CA ASP A 363 5.10 -2.33 -26.12
C ASP A 363 4.77 -1.05 -25.35
N THR A 364 4.04 -0.15 -26.01
CA THR A 364 3.22 0.86 -25.35
C THR A 364 1.84 0.27 -25.12
N TYR A 365 1.40 0.28 -23.87
CA TYR A 365 0.11 -0.20 -23.43
C TYR A 365 -0.80 0.97 -23.10
N PHE A 366 -2.10 0.77 -23.23
CA PHE A 366 -3.12 1.77 -22.96
C PHE A 366 -4.10 1.26 -21.92
N ILE A 367 -4.29 2.03 -20.87
CA ILE A 367 -5.32 1.83 -19.85
C ILE A 367 -6.51 2.65 -20.30
N GLN A 368 -7.66 2.01 -20.48
CA GLN A 368 -8.94 2.65 -20.71
C GLN A 368 -9.76 2.60 -19.42
N VAL A 369 -10.21 3.77 -18.95
CA VAL A 369 -11.21 3.90 -17.88
C VAL A 369 -12.50 4.42 -18.52
N SER A 370 -13.60 3.72 -18.27
CA SER A 370 -14.95 4.12 -18.68
C SER A 370 -15.93 3.75 -17.57
N SER A 371 -17.20 4.10 -17.67
CA SER A 371 -18.25 3.65 -16.74
C SER A 371 -19.17 2.62 -17.40
N ASP A 372 -19.83 1.76 -16.62
CA ASP A 372 -20.92 0.92 -17.13
C ASP A 372 -22.21 1.75 -17.28
N PRO A 373 -22.65 2.10 -18.51
CA PRO A 373 -23.86 2.88 -18.71
C PRO A 373 -25.14 2.06 -18.45
N THR A 374 -25.02 0.76 -18.21
CA THR A 374 -26.14 -0.16 -18.00
C THR A 374 -26.40 -0.47 -16.53
N CYS A 375 -25.38 -0.30 -15.68
CA CYS A 375 -25.54 -0.36 -14.24
C CYS A 375 -26.17 0.96 -13.73
N CYS A 376 -26.66 0.92 -12.49
CA CYS A 376 -27.42 1.93 -11.76
C CYS A 376 -27.47 3.35 -12.37
N ILE A 377 -28.69 3.89 -12.53
CA ILE A 377 -28.85 5.32 -12.82
C ILE A 377 -28.06 6.11 -11.76
N ASP A 378 -27.19 7.01 -12.20
CA ASP A 378 -26.32 7.89 -11.39
C ASP A 378 -24.87 7.41 -11.13
N LEU A 379 -24.36 6.35 -11.80
CA LEU A 379 -22.94 5.95 -11.72
C LEU A 379 -22.17 6.05 -13.06
N ALA A 380 -22.74 6.74 -14.05
CA ALA A 380 -22.15 6.86 -15.38
C ALA A 380 -21.15 8.03 -15.52
N THR A 381 -21.19 8.98 -14.59
CA THR A 381 -20.31 10.16 -14.50
C THR A 381 -19.85 10.31 -13.06
N GLY A 382 -18.69 10.90 -12.84
CA GLY A 382 -18.16 11.06 -11.49
C GLY A 382 -16.64 11.00 -11.43
N ASP A 383 -16.12 11.01 -10.21
CA ASP A 383 -14.70 11.02 -9.91
C ASP A 383 -14.15 9.61 -9.67
N TYR A 384 -12.87 9.43 -9.97
CA TYR A 384 -12.15 8.19 -9.67
C TYR A 384 -10.67 8.43 -9.37
N GLU A 385 -10.01 7.43 -8.80
CA GLU A 385 -8.57 7.31 -8.80
C GLU A 385 -8.10 6.05 -9.50
N LEU A 386 -7.25 6.20 -10.52
CA LEU A 386 -6.55 5.09 -11.15
C LEU A 386 -5.24 4.86 -10.40
N PHE A 387 -5.01 3.64 -9.91
CA PHE A 387 -3.74 3.21 -9.31
C PHE A 387 -3.11 2.10 -10.14
N ALA A 388 -1.85 2.28 -10.55
CA ALA A 388 -1.13 1.29 -11.35
C ALA A 388 0.29 1.09 -10.81
N TYR A 389 0.72 -0.18 -10.72
CA TYR A 389 2.08 -0.51 -10.33
C TYR A 389 2.58 -1.80 -10.99
N ASN A 390 3.90 -1.88 -11.19
CA ASN A 390 4.57 -3.13 -11.51
C ASN A 390 5.18 -3.76 -10.25
N PHE A 391 5.51 -5.05 -10.31
CA PHE A 391 6.13 -5.73 -9.18
C PHE A 391 7.13 -6.80 -9.62
N GLU A 392 8.32 -6.76 -9.02
CA GLU A 392 9.31 -7.84 -9.07
C GLU A 392 9.90 -8.07 -7.67
N ALA A 393 9.96 -9.34 -7.24
CA ALA A 393 10.67 -9.72 -6.02
C ALA A 393 12.01 -10.38 -6.39
N VAL A 394 13.12 -9.74 -6.02
CA VAL A 394 14.48 -10.21 -6.32
C VAL A 394 15.21 -10.65 -5.07
N GLU A 395 16.12 -11.61 -5.20
CA GLU A 395 17.01 -11.99 -4.09
C GLU A 395 17.75 -10.75 -3.58
N SER A 396 17.64 -10.48 -2.28
CA SER A 396 18.28 -9.32 -1.69
C SER A 396 19.77 -9.37 -1.98
N LYS A 397 20.30 -8.32 -2.61
CA LYS A 397 21.73 -8.20 -2.93
C LYS A 397 22.60 -8.00 -1.69
N THR A 398 22.12 -8.35 -0.49
CA THR A 398 22.88 -8.29 0.75
C THR A 398 24.31 -8.73 0.48
N VAL A 399 25.20 -7.73 0.41
CA VAL A 399 26.62 -7.97 0.51
C VAL A 399 26.71 -8.64 1.87
N PRO A 400 27.15 -9.91 1.96
CA PRO A 400 27.13 -10.62 3.22
C PRO A 400 27.79 -9.71 4.24
N GLU A 401 27.03 -9.35 5.28
CA GLU A 401 27.53 -8.52 6.38
C GLU A 401 28.93 -9.05 6.69
N PRO A 402 30.00 -8.24 6.55
CA PRO A 402 31.35 -8.73 6.67
C PRO A 402 31.44 -9.37 8.04
N ASN A 403 31.49 -10.71 8.08
CA ASN A 403 31.47 -11.52 9.30
C ASN A 403 32.30 -10.77 10.35
N SER A 404 31.62 -10.17 11.34
CA SER A 404 32.24 -9.29 12.32
C SER A 404 33.30 -10.03 13.14
N ALA A 405 33.31 -11.36 13.08
CA ALA A 405 34.35 -12.25 13.59
C ALA A 405 35.70 -12.22 12.82
N ILE A 406 35.72 -11.92 11.51
CA ILE A 406 36.96 -11.94 10.70
C ILE A 406 37.56 -10.53 10.54
N ALA A 407 36.73 -9.48 10.47
CA ALA A 407 37.21 -8.10 10.32
C ALA A 407 38.01 -7.60 11.54
N LEU A 408 37.69 -8.05 12.76
CA LEU A 408 38.51 -7.71 13.93
C LEU A 408 39.85 -8.45 13.99
N THR A 409 39.98 -9.62 13.34
CA THR A 409 41.22 -10.40 13.38
C THR A 409 42.27 -9.86 12.40
N ALA A 410 41.86 -9.30 11.26
CA ALA A 410 42.78 -8.72 10.28
C ALA A 410 43.37 -7.36 10.73
N ILE A 411 42.60 -6.55 11.45
CA ILE A 411 43.10 -5.27 11.99
C ILE A 411 43.93 -5.51 13.27
N GLY A 412 43.61 -6.53 14.07
CA GLY A 412 44.34 -6.89 15.28
C GLY A 412 45.75 -7.48 15.06
N ILE A 413 46.00 -8.15 13.93
CA ILE A 413 47.34 -8.71 13.62
C ILE A 413 48.30 -7.64 13.05
N SER A 414 47.76 -6.54 12.50
CA SER A 414 48.56 -5.46 11.90
C SER A 414 49.18 -4.51 12.95
N LEU A 415 48.67 -4.49 14.18
CA LEU A 415 49.14 -3.60 15.26
C LEU A 415 50.19 -4.23 16.20
N PHE A 416 50.48 -5.53 16.10
CA PHE A 416 51.49 -6.20 16.94
C PHE A 416 52.82 -6.52 16.22
N ALA A 417 52.97 -6.20 14.94
CA ALA A 417 54.19 -6.51 14.17
C ALA A 417 55.31 -5.46 14.24
N THR A 418 55.11 -4.28 14.85
CA THR A 418 56.12 -3.18 14.85
C THR A 418 56.83 -2.92 16.18
N ALA A 419 56.61 -3.71 17.22
CA ALA A 419 57.22 -3.50 18.54
C ALA A 419 58.27 -4.56 18.94
N LYS A 420 59.20 -4.95 18.06
CA LYS A 420 60.36 -5.76 18.51
C LYS A 420 61.60 -5.68 17.62
N SER A 421 62.23 -4.50 17.52
CA SER A 421 63.66 -4.43 17.22
C SER A 421 64.28 -3.09 17.63
N ARG A 422 64.69 -2.97 18.90
CA ARG A 422 65.78 -2.08 19.31
C ARG A 422 66.27 -2.44 20.71
N ARG A 423 67.07 -3.51 20.81
CA ARG A 423 67.96 -3.69 21.98
C ARG A 423 69.21 -4.47 21.60
N LYS A 424 70.35 -3.83 21.88
CA LYS A 424 71.77 -4.30 21.92
C LYS A 424 72.64 -3.85 20.74
N SER A 425 73.57 -2.94 21.00
CA SER A 425 74.90 -3.36 21.45
C SER A 425 75.62 -2.24 22.21
N LYS A 426 76.09 -2.59 23.41
CA LYS A 426 77.12 -1.86 24.15
C LYS A 426 78.42 -2.54 23.72
N LYS A 427 79.35 -1.81 23.09
CA LYS A 427 80.74 -2.26 22.93
C LYS A 427 81.63 -1.31 23.73
N SER A 428 82.29 -1.88 24.74
CA SER A 428 83.52 -1.38 25.32
C SER A 428 84.62 -1.36 24.26
N ASN A 429 85.52 -0.37 24.31
CA ASN A 429 86.96 -0.59 24.18
C ASN A 429 87.74 0.68 24.58
N SER A 430 88.78 0.42 25.38
CA SER A 430 90.01 1.18 25.67
C SER A 430 89.91 2.65 26.04
#